data_AF-F2L712-F1
#
_entry.id   AF-F2L712-F1
#
_cell.length_a   1.000
_cell.length_b   1.000
_cell.length_c   1.000
_cell.angle_alpha   90.00
_cell.angle_beta   90.00
_cell.angle_gamma   90.00
#
_symmetry.space_group_name_H-M   'P 1'
#
loop_
_entity.id
_entity.type
_entity.pdbx_description
1 polymer ?
#
loop_
_entity_poly.entity_id
_entity_poly.type
_entity_poly.pdbx_seq_one_letter_code
_entity_poly.pdbx_strand_id
1 'polypeptide(L)' 'MEFTHWDEVFPMHGWDLYDDAAAVVGTETATGLITDTRDLLQYRQLFDRLEALASKGDALTAALARLRSDYASLG' A
#
# COMPACT_ATOMS: atom_id res chain seq x y z
N MET A 1 12.67 -3.44 19.71
CA MET A 1 11.58 -2.74 18.98
C MET A 1 10.39 -3.69 19.04
N GLU A 2 9.44 -3.41 19.91
CA GLU A 2 8.33 -4.30 20.22
C GLU A 2 7.13 -3.85 19.37
N PHE A 3 6.83 -4.60 18.30
CA PHE A 3 5.68 -4.33 17.43
C PHE A 3 4.39 -4.67 18.20
N THR A 4 3.82 -3.70 18.92
CA THR A 4 2.65 -3.88 19.79
C THR A 4 1.32 -3.54 19.12
N HIS A 5 1.33 -3.27 17.82
CA HIS A 5 0.14 -3.01 17.02
C HIS A 5 0.22 -3.84 15.73
N TRP A 6 -0.60 -4.89 15.67
CA TRP A 6 -0.92 -5.53 14.41
C TRP A 6 -1.98 -4.66 13.74
N ASP A 7 -1.60 -3.92 12.71
CA ASP A 7 -2.58 -3.44 11.74
C ASP A 7 -3.15 -4.68 11.06
N GLU A 8 -4.44 -4.96 11.28
CA GLU A 8 -5.16 -6.12 10.73
C GLU A 8 -5.31 -6.06 9.19
N VAL A 9 -4.67 -5.07 8.57
CA VAL A 9 -4.87 -4.66 7.18
C VAL A 9 -3.57 -4.84 6.42
N PHE A 10 -3.23 -6.10 6.13
CA PHE A 10 -2.17 -6.44 5.17
C PHE A 10 -2.79 -7.09 3.94
N PRO A 11 -2.96 -6.35 2.83
CA PRO A 11 -3.40 -6.96 1.59
C PRO A 11 -2.35 -7.94 1.09
N MET A 12 -2.77 -9.18 0.84
CA MET A 12 -1.89 -10.25 0.34
C MET A 12 -1.40 -10.01 -1.10
N HIS A 13 -2.06 -9.10 -1.83
CA HIS A 13 -1.80 -8.81 -3.24
C HIS A 13 -1.86 -7.29 -3.48
N GLY A 14 -1.03 -6.82 -4.42
CA GLY A 14 -1.09 -5.44 -4.88
C GLY A 14 -2.27 -5.22 -5.82
N TRP A 15 -2.81 -4.00 -5.84
CA TRP A 15 -3.84 -3.59 -6.78
C TRP A 15 -3.65 -2.14 -7.23
N ASP A 16 -4.17 -1.85 -8.42
CA ASP A 16 -4.35 -0.50 -8.95
C ASP A 16 -5.85 -0.17 -8.93
N LEU A 17 -6.22 1.01 -8.41
CA LEU A 17 -7.59 1.49 -8.40
C LEU A 17 -7.74 2.63 -9.42
N TYR A 18 -8.68 2.48 -10.34
CA TYR A 18 -9.01 3.45 -11.39
C TYR A 18 -10.34 4.12 -11.03
N ASP A 19 -10.25 5.15 -10.19
CA ASP A 19 -11.40 5.86 -9.62
C ASP A 19 -12.46 4.87 -9.10
N ASP A 20 -13.73 5.07 -9.48
CA ASP A 20 -14.84 4.18 -9.14
C ASP A 20 -15.18 3.23 -10.30
N ALA A 21 -14.29 3.08 -11.29
CA ALA A 21 -14.54 2.34 -12.51
C ALA A 21 -13.98 0.92 -12.49
N ALA A 22 -12.79 0.71 -11.92
CA ALA A 22 -12.15 -0.59 -11.90
C ALA A 22 -11.07 -0.72 -10.82
N ALA A 23 -10.86 -1.95 -10.35
CA ALA A 23 -9.67 -2.36 -9.63
C ALA A 23 -8.99 -3.49 -10.39
N VAL A 24 -7.66 -3.39 -10.55
CA VAL A 24 -6.83 -4.43 -11.17
C VAL A 24 -5.97 -5.04 -10.08
N VAL A 25 -6.17 -6.32 -9.79
CA VAL A 25 -5.46 -7.05 -8.72
C VAL A 25 -4.46 -7.99 -9.33
N GLY A 26 -3.19 -7.85 -8.95
CA GLY A 26 -2.10 -8.70 -9.42
C GLY A 26 -1.74 -9.78 -8.40
N THR A 27 -1.69 -11.03 -8.83
CA THR A 27 -1.03 -12.12 -8.11
C THR A 27 0.28 -12.47 -8.82
N GLU A 28 1.05 -13.41 -8.28
CA GLU A 28 2.30 -13.87 -8.90
C GLU A 28 2.09 -14.41 -10.33
N THR A 29 0.94 -15.04 -10.59
CA THR A 29 0.70 -15.78 -11.84
C THR A 29 -0.50 -15.29 -12.63
N ALA A 30 -1.25 -14.30 -12.14
CA ALA A 30 -2.47 -13.84 -12.77
C ALA A 30 -2.81 -12.38 -12.44
N THR A 31 -3.69 -11.80 -13.25
CA THR A 31 -4.31 -10.49 -13.00
C THR A 31 -5.82 -10.63 -13.06
N GLY A 32 -6.53 -10.09 -12.07
CA GLY A 32 -7.99 -10.02 -12.03
C GLY A 32 -8.48 -8.59 -12.24
N LEU A 33 -9.55 -8.42 -13.03
CA LEU A 33 -10.26 -7.15 -13.19
C LEU A 33 -11.56 -7.20 -12.39
N ILE A 34 -11.75 -6.22 -11.51
CA ILE A 34 -12.96 -6.04 -10.70
C ILE A 34 -13.65 -4.76 -11.16
N THR A 35 -14.96 -4.84 -11.43
CA THR A 35 -15.79 -3.70 -11.85
C THR A 35 -17.12 -3.62 -11.10
N ASP A 36 -17.43 -4.58 -10.23
CA ASP A 36 -18.62 -4.50 -9.37
C ASP A 36 -18.42 -3.38 -8.33
N THR A 37 -19.36 -2.44 -8.28
CA THR A 37 -19.27 -1.25 -7.44
C THR A 37 -19.14 -1.59 -5.94
N ARG A 38 -19.73 -2.68 -5.47
CA ARG A 38 -19.64 -3.07 -4.04
C ARG A 38 -18.25 -3.57 -3.71
N ASP A 39 -17.63 -4.28 -4.64
CA ASP A 39 -16.26 -4.76 -4.47
C ASP A 39 -15.27 -3.60 -4.59
N LEU A 40 -15.46 -2.68 -5.55
CA LEU A 40 -14.65 -1.46 -5.66
C LEU A 40 -14.65 -0.62 -4.38
N LEU A 41 -15.80 -0.50 -3.71
CA LEU A 41 -15.90 0.19 -2.43
C LEU A 41 -15.01 -0.43 -1.35
N GLN A 42 -14.85 -1.76 -1.33
CA GLN A 42 -13.95 -2.42 -0.39
C GLN A 42 -12.48 -2.05 -0.67
N TYR A 43 -12.06 -2.04 -1.94
CA TYR A 43 -10.71 -1.64 -2.32
C TYR A 43 -10.43 -0.17 -2.01
N ARG A 44 -11.42 0.72 -2.19
CA ARG A 44 -11.30 2.12 -1.76
C ARG A 44 -11.13 2.24 -0.25
N GLN A 45 -11.98 1.58 0.54
CA GLN A 45 -11.87 1.61 2.00
C GLN A 45 -10.54 1.05 2.50
N LEU A 46 -10.04 0.01 1.84
CA LEU A 46 -8.73 -0.57 2.12
C LEU A 46 -7.59 0.40 1.82
N PHE A 47 -7.66 1.07 0.67
CA PHE A 47 -6.71 2.12 0.30
C PHE A 47 -6.71 3.23 1.35
N ASP A 48 -7.87 3.77 1.73
CA ASP A 48 -7.96 4.87 2.70
C ASP A 48 -7.32 4.51 4.05
N ARG A 49 -7.50 3.26 4.50
CA ARG A 49 -6.85 2.76 5.74
C ARG A 49 -5.33 2.74 5.60
N LEU A 50 -4.79 2.23 4.50
CA LEU A 50 -3.34 2.19 4.26
C LEU A 50 -2.76 3.60 4.05
N GLU A 51 -3.50 4.47 3.36
CA GLU A 51 -3.11 5.84 3.10
C GLU A 51 -2.99 6.67 4.38
N ALA A 52 -3.81 6.35 5.39
CA ALA A 52 -3.73 6.96 6.72
C ALA A 52 -2.49 6.52 7.51
N LEU A 53 -1.98 5.31 7.27
CA LEU A 53 -0.77 4.78 7.91
C LEU A 53 0.52 5.22 7.19
N ALA A 54 0.41 5.61 5.92
CA ALA A 54 1.56 5.99 5.11
C ALA A 54 2.23 7.28 5.62
N SER A 55 3.56 7.24 5.75
CA SER A 55 4.36 8.45 5.95
C SER A 55 4.32 9.33 4.70
N LYS A 56 4.10 10.63 4.86
CA LYS A 56 4.01 11.62 3.78
C LYS A 56 4.88 12.84 4.07
N GLY A 57 5.15 13.65 3.04
CA GLY A 57 5.88 14.91 3.17
C GLY A 57 7.25 14.75 3.83
N ASP A 58 7.58 15.65 4.76
CA ASP A 58 8.90 15.70 5.41
C ASP A 58 9.27 14.39 6.12
N ALA A 59 8.30 13.71 6.73
CA ALA A 59 8.54 12.43 7.40
C ALA A 59 8.97 11.34 6.40
N LEU A 60 8.34 11.28 5.24
CA LEU A 60 8.72 10.38 4.15
C LEU A 60 10.12 10.73 3.62
N THR A 61 10.38 12.01 3.36
CA THR A 61 11.68 12.46 2.86
C THR A 61 12.81 12.14 3.84
N ALA A 62 12.58 12.33 5.14
CA ALA A 62 13.54 11.97 6.18
C ALA A 62 13.79 10.45 6.24
N ALA A 63 12.73 9.63 6.15
CA ALA A 63 12.85 8.19 6.12
C ALA A 63 13.65 7.70 4.89
N LEU A 64 13.38 8.25 3.71
CA LEU A 64 14.11 7.93 2.48
C LEU A 64 15.57 8.38 2.54
N ALA A 65 15.85 9.57 3.09
CA ALA A 65 17.21 10.05 3.27
C ALA A 65 18.03 9.15 4.20
N ARG A 66 17.40 8.68 5.29
CA ARG A 66 17.99 7.68 6.19
C ARG A 66 18.28 6.38 5.47
N LEU A 67 17.29 5.79 4.79
CA LEU A 67 17.46 4.54 4.03
C LEU A 67 18.58 4.63 3.00
N ARG A 68 18.69 5.76 2.29
CA ARG A 68 19.79 6.01 1.35
C ARG A 68 21.14 6.03 2.05
N SER A 69 21.24 6.72 3.18
CA SER A 69 22.48 6.78 3.97
C SER A 69 22.88 5.39 4.47
N ASP A 70 21.92 4.64 5.00
CA ASP A 70 22.12 3.27 5.47
C ASP A 70 22.60 2.38 4.32
N TYR A 71 21.94 2.44 3.16
CA TYR A 71 22.32 1.68 1.98
C TYR A 71 23.72 2.02 1.46
N ALA A 72 24.06 3.32 1.35
CA ALA A 72 25.37 3.76 0.89
C ALA A 72 26.51 3.34 1.85
N SER A 73 26.20 3.11 3.13
CA SER A 73 27.18 2.60 4.09
C SER A 73 27.52 1.12 3.91
N LEU A 74 26.74 0.39 3.11
CA LEU A 74 26.96 -1.04 2.83
C LEU A 74 28.01 -1.29 1.73
N GLY A 75 28.40 -0.25 0.95
CA GLY A 75 29.42 -0.33 -0.10
C GLY A 75 28.86 -0.11 -1.50
#